data_AF-A0A2P6VH18-F1
#
_entry.id   AF-A0A2P6VH18-F1
#
_cell.length_a   1.000
_cell.length_b   1.000
_cell.length_c   1.000
_cell.angle_alpha   90.00
_cell.angle_beta   90.00
_cell.angle_gamma   90.00
#
_symmetry.space_group_name_H-M   'P 1'
#
loop_
_entity.id
_entity.type
_entity.pdbx_description
1 polymer ?
#
loop_
_entity_poly.entity_id
_entity_poly.type
_entity_poly.pdbx_seq_one_letter_code
_entity_poly.pdbx_strand_id
1 'polypeptide(L)'
;MQALSSTRPGALLGASAALGRRAPLSRGAVSAAPRRARVAPVAAASSEDVGTVGTAAIALGLLANPICLWSEYTLKTTGAGLPPGPGGALGAAEGISYLVILGVVGWSIATKVQTGSGLPAGPAGLLGAVEGFSYLSLLAGIVVAGLNASGI
;
A
#
# COMPACT_ATOMS: atom_id res chain seq x y z
N MET A 1 50.59 -40.76 70.26
CA MET A 1 51.29 -39.48 69.99
C MET A 1 50.39 -38.64 69.08
N GLN A 2 50.09 -37.40 69.50
CA GLN A 2 49.91 -36.14 68.72
C GLN A 2 49.38 -36.24 67.26
N ALA A 3 48.53 -35.37 66.70
CA ALA A 3 47.87 -34.12 67.09
C ALA A 3 46.94 -33.70 65.90
N LEU A 4 45.91 -32.89 66.19
CA LEU A 4 45.47 -31.63 65.53
C LEU A 4 45.82 -31.42 64.03
N SER A 5 45.03 -30.84 63.12
CA SER A 5 43.88 -29.91 63.13
C SER A 5 43.63 -29.45 61.68
N SER A 6 42.50 -28.74 61.43
CA SER A 6 42.36 -27.64 60.43
C SER A 6 42.29 -28.04 58.94
N THR A 7 41.45 -27.54 58.02
CA THR A 7 40.35 -26.55 57.94
C THR A 7 39.63 -26.76 56.58
N ARG A 8 38.33 -26.45 56.49
CA ARG A 8 37.40 -26.53 55.33
C ARG A 8 37.71 -25.45 54.25
N PRO A 9 36.85 -25.12 53.24
CA PRO A 9 35.76 -25.84 52.52
C PRO A 9 35.87 -25.70 50.97
N GLY A 10 35.01 -26.36 50.20
CA GLY A 10 34.84 -26.05 48.77
C GLY A 10 33.72 -26.84 48.11
N ALA A 11 32.62 -26.15 47.78
CA ALA A 11 31.46 -26.65 47.06
C ALA A 11 31.83 -27.14 45.64
N LEU A 12 31.04 -28.06 45.06
CA LEU A 12 30.63 -28.03 43.65
C LEU A 12 29.59 -29.14 43.34
N LEU A 13 28.48 -28.66 42.79
CA LEU A 13 27.50 -29.27 41.87
C LEU A 13 27.55 -30.78 41.60
N GLY A 14 26.38 -31.42 41.72
CA GLY A 14 26.09 -32.68 41.04
C GLY A 14 24.73 -33.27 41.41
N ALA A 15 23.64 -32.72 40.85
CA ALA A 15 22.30 -33.28 41.03
C ALA A 15 21.81 -33.93 39.71
N SER A 16 21.80 -35.26 39.73
CA SER A 16 20.85 -36.21 39.13
C SER A 16 20.11 -35.82 37.84
N ALA A 17 20.61 -36.35 36.71
CA ALA A 17 19.80 -36.55 35.51
C ALA A 17 18.97 -37.84 35.65
N ALA A 18 17.68 -37.67 35.94
CA ALA A 18 16.68 -38.73 35.94
C ALA A 18 15.98 -38.81 34.57
N LEU A 19 16.00 -40.01 34.00
CA LEU A 19 14.81 -40.79 33.61
C LEU A 19 13.82 -40.24 32.54
N GLY A 20 13.51 -41.09 31.55
CA GLY A 20 12.23 -41.08 30.82
C GLY A 20 12.33 -40.75 29.33
N ARG A 21 12.49 -41.71 28.40
CA ARG A 21 11.45 -42.56 27.77
C ARG A 21 10.45 -41.80 26.87
N ARG A 22 10.76 -41.78 25.56
CA ARG A 22 9.99 -41.73 24.30
C ARG A 22 8.52 -41.22 24.28
N ALA A 23 8.21 -40.35 23.31
CA ALA A 23 6.91 -40.28 22.61
C ALA A 23 7.10 -39.81 21.14
N PRO A 24 6.23 -40.24 20.19
CA PRO A 24 6.44 -40.13 18.75
C PRO A 24 6.10 -38.75 18.16
N LEU A 25 6.83 -38.37 17.11
CA LEU A 25 6.59 -37.15 16.33
C LEU A 25 5.25 -37.24 15.58
N SER A 26 4.23 -36.62 16.15
CA SER A 26 2.97 -36.29 15.48
C SER A 26 3.25 -35.25 14.39
N ARG A 27 3.34 -35.69 13.13
CA ARG A 27 3.18 -34.80 11.96
C ARG A 27 1.71 -34.40 11.89
N GLY A 28 1.38 -33.29 12.56
CA GLY A 28 0.12 -32.61 12.36
C GLY A 28 0.02 -32.15 10.90
N ALA A 29 -0.90 -32.76 10.16
CA ALA A 29 -1.29 -32.30 8.84
C ALA A 29 -1.78 -30.85 8.96
N VAL A 30 -1.14 -29.93 8.24
CA VAL A 30 -1.61 -28.56 8.10
C VAL A 30 -2.84 -28.61 7.20
N SER A 31 -4.01 -28.81 7.80
CA SER A 31 -5.29 -28.65 7.12
C SER A 31 -5.49 -27.17 6.86
N ALA A 32 -4.99 -26.70 5.72
CA ALA A 32 -5.26 -25.36 5.18
C ALA A 32 -6.74 -25.26 4.83
N ALA A 33 -7.57 -24.94 5.83
CA ALA A 33 -8.95 -24.55 5.61
C ALA A 33 -8.97 -23.31 4.70
N PRO A 34 -9.79 -23.26 3.64
CA PRO A 34 -9.88 -22.08 2.81
C PRO A 34 -10.38 -20.92 3.68
N ARG A 35 -9.54 -19.90 3.88
CA ARG A 35 -10.00 -18.59 4.34
C ARG A 35 -10.99 -18.10 3.29
N ARG A 36 -12.27 -18.34 3.53
CA ARG A 36 -13.37 -17.69 2.81
C ARG A 36 -13.06 -16.19 2.90
N ALA A 37 -12.64 -15.61 1.78
CA ALA A 37 -12.41 -14.18 1.67
C ALA A 37 -13.68 -13.52 2.17
N ARG A 38 -13.61 -12.91 3.36
CA ARG A 38 -14.71 -12.15 3.89
C ARG A 38 -14.79 -10.95 2.97
N VAL A 39 -15.76 -10.97 2.05
CA VAL A 39 -16.14 -9.77 1.31
C VAL A 39 -16.53 -8.79 2.41
N ALA A 40 -15.64 -7.85 2.70
CA ALA A 40 -15.92 -6.80 3.64
C ALA A 40 -17.18 -6.10 3.10
N PRO A 41 -18.21 -5.85 3.93
CA PRO A 41 -19.31 -5.03 3.48
C PRO A 41 -18.71 -3.72 2.97
N VAL A 42 -19.13 -3.28 1.76
CA VAL A 42 -18.94 -1.89 1.33
C VAL A 42 -19.46 -1.06 2.49
N ALA A 43 -18.54 -0.42 3.21
CA ALA A 43 -18.87 0.33 4.41
C ALA A 43 -20.02 1.26 4.04
N ALA A 44 -21.12 1.20 4.79
CA ALA A 44 -22.21 2.13 4.62
C ALA A 44 -21.61 3.54 4.66
N ALA A 45 -21.86 4.31 3.60
CA ALA A 45 -21.31 5.64 3.44
C ALA A 45 -21.76 6.52 4.61
N SER A 46 -20.96 6.59 5.68
CA SER A 46 -20.96 7.76 6.54
C SER A 46 -20.53 8.91 5.64
N SER A 47 -21.40 9.91 5.49
CA SER A 47 -21.09 11.14 4.77
C SER A 47 -20.01 11.91 5.54
N GLU A 48 -18.76 11.46 5.41
CA GLU A 48 -17.61 12.20 5.89
C GLU A 48 -17.51 13.46 5.03
N ASP A 49 -17.73 14.61 5.67
CA ASP A 49 -17.60 15.89 5.01
C ASP A 49 -16.11 16.20 4.81
N VAL A 50 -15.64 16.07 3.57
CA VAL A 50 -14.22 16.28 3.19
C VAL A 50 -13.91 17.74 2.87
N GLY A 51 -14.87 18.64 3.10
CA GLY A 51 -14.76 20.07 2.84
C GLY A 51 -14.54 20.40 1.37
N THR A 52 -14.29 21.68 1.09
CA THR A 52 -14.13 22.20 -0.28
C THR A 52 -12.96 21.57 -1.01
N VAL A 53 -11.83 21.36 -0.32
CA VAL A 53 -10.62 20.79 -0.93
C VAL A 53 -10.85 19.32 -1.31
N GLY A 54 -11.44 18.52 -0.41
CA GLY A 54 -11.76 17.13 -0.72
C GLY A 54 -12.82 16.99 -1.81
N THR A 55 -13.82 17.87 -1.83
CA THR A 55 -14.85 17.90 -2.89
C THR A 55 -14.23 18.26 -4.24
N ALA A 56 -13.34 19.25 -4.28
CA ALA A 56 -12.59 19.61 -5.48
C ALA A 56 -11.67 18.47 -5.95
N ALA A 57 -10.99 17.79 -5.02
CA ALA A 57 -10.16 16.63 -5.35
C ALA A 57 -10.99 15.48 -5.94
N ILE A 58 -12.19 15.23 -5.41
CA ILE A 58 -13.13 14.25 -6.00
C ILE A 58 -13.50 14.67 -7.43
N ALA A 59 -14.01 15.89 -7.61
CA ALA A 59 -14.51 16.35 -8.90
C ALA A 59 -13.40 16.37 -9.98
N LEU A 60 -12.26 16.96 -9.66
CA LEU A 60 -11.12 17.04 -10.58
C LEU A 60 -10.48 15.69 -10.79
N GLY A 61 -10.33 14.88 -9.74
CA GLY A 61 -9.72 13.55 -9.83
C GLY A 61 -10.54 12.56 -10.65
N LEU A 62 -11.88 12.62 -10.58
CA LEU A 62 -12.76 11.78 -11.41
C LEU A 62 -12.66 12.12 -12.90
N LEU A 63 -12.37 13.37 -13.26
CA LEU A 63 -12.11 13.77 -14.65
C LEU A 63 -10.66 13.52 -15.07
N ALA A 64 -9.71 13.79 -14.18
CA ALA A 64 -8.28 13.68 -14.47
C ALA A 64 -7.83 12.23 -14.69
N ASN A 65 -8.31 11.28 -13.89
CA ASN A 65 -7.92 9.88 -14.02
C ASN A 65 -8.22 9.27 -15.40
N PRO A 66 -9.44 9.37 -15.98
CA PRO A 66 -9.69 8.83 -17.31
C PRO A 66 -8.92 9.57 -18.42
N ILE A 67 -8.71 10.88 -18.29
CA ILE A 67 -7.91 11.66 -19.26
C ILE A 67 -6.45 11.17 -19.25
N CYS A 68 -5.86 11.04 -18.07
CA CYS A 68 -4.50 10.56 -17.89
C CYS A 68 -4.34 9.13 -18.41
N LEU A 69 -5.24 8.21 -18.01
CA LEU A 69 -5.17 6.82 -18.49
C LEU A 69 -5.32 6.71 -20.02
N TRP A 70 -6.15 7.55 -20.64
CA TRP A 70 -6.23 7.61 -22.10
C TRP A 70 -4.94 8.17 -22.71
N SER A 71 -4.35 9.21 -22.10
CA SER A 71 -3.03 9.71 -22.52
C SER A 71 -1.99 8.60 -22.49
N GLU A 72 -1.84 7.88 -21.39
CA GLU A 72 -0.86 6.80 -21.25
C GLU A 72 -1.12 5.64 -22.23
N TYR A 73 -2.38 5.30 -22.47
CA TYR A 73 -2.75 4.30 -23.48
C TYR A 73 -2.35 4.75 -24.90
N THR A 74 -2.61 6.02 -25.24
CA THR A 74 -2.25 6.59 -26.55
C THR A 74 -0.74 6.64 -26.71
N LEU A 75 -0.03 7.09 -25.67
CA LEU A 75 1.42 7.15 -25.63
C LEU A 75 2.04 5.76 -25.82
N LYS A 76 1.46 4.73 -25.19
CA LYS A 76 1.96 3.36 -25.32
C LYS A 76 1.71 2.74 -26.69
N THR A 77 0.57 3.03 -27.31
CA THR A 77 0.15 2.39 -28.58
C THR A 77 0.61 3.14 -29.83
N THR A 78 0.78 4.45 -29.74
CA THR A 78 1.16 5.31 -30.88
C THR A 78 2.55 5.90 -30.76
N GLY A 79 3.13 5.93 -29.56
CA GLY A 79 4.39 6.63 -29.27
C GLY A 79 4.23 8.15 -29.10
N ALA A 80 3.02 8.69 -29.21
CA ALA A 80 2.72 10.10 -29.02
C ALA A 80 1.65 10.31 -27.94
N GLY A 81 1.71 11.43 -27.22
CA GLY A 81 0.67 11.86 -26.28
C GLY A 81 -0.65 12.18 -27.00
N LEU A 82 -1.65 12.64 -26.23
CA LEU A 82 -2.94 12.99 -26.85
C LEU A 82 -2.75 14.12 -27.88
N PRO A 83 -3.51 14.09 -29.00
CA PRO A 83 -3.50 15.21 -29.92
C PRO A 83 -3.92 16.49 -29.19
N PRO A 84 -3.29 17.64 -29.46
CA PRO A 84 -3.53 18.86 -28.67
C PRO A 84 -4.98 19.36 -28.76
N GLY A 85 -5.73 18.95 -29.78
CA GLY A 85 -7.10 19.39 -30.03
C GLY A 85 -7.17 20.84 -30.53
N PRO A 86 -8.37 21.34 -30.85
CA PRO A 86 -8.55 22.72 -31.30
C PRO A 86 -8.08 23.71 -30.23
N GLY A 87 -7.18 24.61 -30.60
CA GLY A 87 -6.60 25.60 -29.68
C GLY A 87 -5.73 25.01 -28.57
N GLY A 88 -5.33 23.74 -28.65
CA GLY A 88 -4.49 23.11 -27.61
C GLY A 88 -5.24 22.69 -26.34
N ALA A 89 -6.57 22.75 -26.34
CA ALA A 89 -7.38 22.50 -25.14
C ALA A 89 -7.22 21.08 -24.58
N LEU A 90 -7.08 20.06 -25.44
CA LEU A 90 -6.93 18.68 -24.98
C LEU A 90 -5.54 18.44 -24.38
N GLY A 91 -4.49 19.00 -25.01
CA GLY A 91 -3.13 18.95 -24.45
C GLY A 91 -3.01 19.70 -23.12
N ALA A 92 -3.72 20.82 -22.97
CA ALA A 92 -3.79 21.53 -21.69
C ALA A 92 -4.53 20.70 -20.62
N ALA A 93 -5.65 20.07 -20.98
CA ALA A 93 -6.40 19.19 -20.08
C ALA A 93 -5.57 17.97 -19.64
N GLU A 94 -4.80 17.39 -20.55
CA GLU A 94 -3.82 16.34 -20.28
C GLU A 94 -2.79 16.82 -19.24
N GLY A 95 -2.13 17.95 -19.48
CA GLY A 95 -1.16 18.51 -18.53
C GLY A 95 -1.75 18.78 -17.15
N ILE A 96 -2.95 19.39 -17.08
CA ILE A 96 -3.66 19.64 -15.82
C ILE A 96 -4.00 18.33 -15.11
N SER A 97 -4.41 17.29 -15.86
CA SER A 97 -4.76 15.99 -15.27
C SER A 97 -3.57 15.35 -14.54
N TYR A 98 -2.35 15.46 -15.07
CA TYR A 98 -1.13 15.01 -14.40
C TYR A 98 -0.87 15.79 -13.10
N LEU A 99 -1.07 17.10 -13.12
CA LEU A 99 -0.91 17.94 -11.92
C LEU A 99 -1.94 17.59 -10.85
N VAL A 100 -3.19 17.32 -11.22
CA VAL A 100 -4.23 16.87 -10.28
C VAL A 100 -3.86 15.52 -9.66
N ILE A 101 -3.43 14.56 -10.47
CA ILE A 101 -2.99 13.23 -9.98
C ILE A 101 -1.81 13.36 -9.03
N LEU A 102 -0.78 14.13 -9.39
CA LEU A 102 0.37 14.39 -8.52
C LEU A 102 -0.03 15.13 -7.24
N GLY A 103 -0.98 16.06 -7.32
CA GLY A 103 -1.51 16.76 -6.15
C GLY A 103 -2.24 15.83 -5.19
N VAL A 104 -3.11 14.95 -5.70
CA VAL A 104 -3.84 13.97 -4.88
C VAL A 104 -2.88 12.94 -4.26
N VAL A 105 -1.94 12.40 -5.05
CA VAL A 105 -0.94 11.44 -4.54
C VAL A 105 -0.03 12.12 -3.52
N GLY A 106 0.45 13.33 -3.80
CA GLY A 106 1.27 14.10 -2.87
C GLY A 106 0.55 14.41 -1.56
N TRP A 107 -0.73 14.77 -1.63
CA TRP A 107 -1.55 14.97 -0.44
C TRP A 107 -1.75 13.67 0.34
N SER A 108 -2.07 12.56 -0.34
CA SER A 108 -2.15 11.24 0.28
C SER A 108 -0.86 10.86 1.01
N ILE A 109 0.31 11.04 0.38
CA ILE A 109 1.60 10.76 1.00
C ILE A 109 1.83 11.65 2.21
N ALA A 110 1.58 12.96 2.10
CA ALA A 110 1.74 13.90 3.20
C ALA A 110 0.85 13.51 4.40
N THR A 111 -0.42 13.18 4.16
CA THR A 111 -1.36 12.72 5.19
C THR A 111 -0.92 11.38 5.78
N LYS A 112 -0.42 10.46 4.96
CA LYS A 112 0.10 9.15 5.40
C LYS A 112 1.32 9.28 6.29
N VAL A 113 2.22 10.20 5.98
CA VAL A 113 3.39 10.47 6.83
C VAL A 113 2.99 11.10 8.15
N GLN A 114 1.97 11.98 8.17
CA GLN A 114 1.55 12.70 9.38
C GLN A 114 0.64 11.88 10.30
N THR A 115 -0.25 11.06 9.73
CA THR A 115 -1.33 10.39 10.46
C THR A 115 -1.22 8.86 10.45
N GLY A 116 -0.34 8.30 9.61
CA GLY A 116 -0.25 6.86 9.36
C GLY A 116 -1.31 6.30 8.40
N SER A 117 -2.27 7.12 7.94
CA SER A 117 -3.35 6.71 7.02
C SER A 117 -3.40 7.61 5.78
N GLY A 118 -3.94 7.09 4.67
CA GLY A 118 -4.14 7.85 3.42
C GLY A 118 -5.19 8.96 3.56
N LEU A 119 -5.74 9.42 2.44
CA LEU A 119 -6.81 10.42 2.49
C LEU A 119 -8.08 9.81 3.12
N PRO A 120 -8.94 10.63 3.74
CA PRO A 120 -10.24 10.15 4.19
C PRO A 120 -11.03 9.59 3.01
N ALA A 121 -11.90 8.62 3.27
CA ALA A 121 -12.66 7.96 2.23
C ALA A 121 -13.62 8.94 1.53
N GLY A 122 -14.18 9.88 2.31
CA GLY A 122 -15.10 10.90 1.83
C GLY A 122 -16.48 10.37 1.47
N PRO A 123 -17.36 11.23 0.91
CA PRO A 123 -18.74 10.86 0.62
C PRO A 123 -18.79 9.67 -0.33
N ALA A 124 -19.52 8.62 0.07
CA ALA A 124 -19.59 7.35 -0.66
C ALA A 124 -18.24 6.67 -0.96
N GLY A 125 -17.15 7.05 -0.28
CA GLY A 125 -15.80 6.54 -0.55
C GLY A 125 -15.15 7.13 -1.80
N LEU A 126 -15.70 8.20 -2.38
CA LEU A 126 -15.23 8.76 -3.66
C LEU A 126 -13.82 9.33 -3.58
N LEU A 127 -13.44 9.97 -2.47
CA LEU A 127 -12.09 10.52 -2.32
C LEU A 127 -11.05 9.40 -2.22
N GLY A 128 -11.38 8.34 -1.47
CA GLY A 128 -10.54 7.13 -1.42
C GLY A 128 -10.43 6.42 -2.77
N ALA A 129 -11.52 6.37 -3.55
CA ALA A 129 -11.49 5.82 -4.90
C ALA A 129 -10.59 6.67 -5.83
N VAL A 130 -10.73 7.99 -5.77
CA VAL A 130 -9.87 8.93 -6.53
C VAL A 130 -8.41 8.77 -6.13
N GLU A 131 -8.09 8.65 -4.84
CA GLU A 131 -6.73 8.36 -4.37
C GLU A 131 -6.19 7.08 -4.99
N GLY A 132 -6.95 5.98 -4.92
CA GLY A 132 -6.54 4.69 -5.47
C GLY A 132 -6.31 4.73 -6.99
N PHE A 133 -7.23 5.35 -7.74
CA PHE A 133 -7.06 5.55 -9.18
C PHE A 133 -5.88 6.45 -9.50
N SER A 134 -5.62 7.50 -8.71
CA SER A 134 -4.47 8.38 -8.93
C SER A 134 -3.13 7.66 -8.73
N TYR A 135 -3.01 6.77 -7.74
CA TYR A 135 -1.84 5.89 -7.64
C TYR A 135 -1.71 4.94 -8.83
N LEU A 136 -2.83 4.37 -9.30
CA LEU A 136 -2.81 3.47 -10.45
C LEU A 136 -2.40 4.20 -11.74
N SER A 137 -2.94 5.40 -11.97
CA SER A 137 -2.58 6.24 -13.12
C SER A 137 -1.11 6.65 -13.07
N LEU A 138 -0.60 7.05 -11.90
CA LEU A 138 0.82 7.36 -11.72
C LEU A 138 1.72 6.14 -11.99
N LEU A 139 1.35 4.97 -11.48
CA LEU A 139 2.06 3.73 -11.74
C LEU A 139 2.03 3.38 -13.24
N ALA A 140 0.88 3.51 -13.88
CA ALA A 140 0.73 3.28 -15.32
C ALA A 140 1.67 4.18 -16.11
N GLY A 141 1.74 5.48 -15.80
CA GLY A 141 2.66 6.41 -16.47
C GLY A 141 4.13 6.06 -16.26
N ILE A 142 4.53 5.67 -15.05
CA ILE A 142 5.90 5.18 -14.80
C ILE A 142 6.21 3.94 -15.64
N VAL A 143 5.26 2.99 -15.71
CA VAL A 143 5.41 1.76 -16.50
C VAL A 143 5.49 2.07 -17.99
N VAL A 144 4.56 2.88 -18.53
CA VAL A 144 4.52 3.26 -19.95
C VAL A 144 5.80 4.00 -20.34
N ALA A 145 6.24 4.96 -19.52
CA ALA A 145 7.49 5.66 -19.74
C ALA A 145 8.70 4.71 -19.74
N GLY A 146 8.75 3.76 -18.80
CA GLY A 146 9.82 2.76 -18.72
C GLY A 146 9.85 1.80 -19.91
N LEU A 147 8.68 1.33 -20.36
CA LEU A 147 8.54 0.49 -21.56
C LEU A 147 9.01 1.25 -22.81
N ASN A 148 8.50 2.47 -23.01
CA ASN A 148 8.86 3.31 -24.15
C ASN A 148 10.36 3.66 -24.15
N ALA A 149 10.96 3.94 -22.99
CA ALA A 149 12.39 4.18 -22.86
C ALA A 149 13.24 2.93 -23.18
N SER A 150 12.68 1.74 -23.00
CA SER A 150 13.32 0.46 -23.31
C SER A 150 13.11 0.00 -24.76
N GLY A 151 12.33 0.73 -25.55
CA GLY A 151 11.98 0.36 -26.91
C GLY A 151 11.03 -0.83 -27.03
N ILE A 152 10.30 -1.13 -25.94
CA ILE A 152 9.25 -2.17 -25.85
C ILE A 152 7.90 -1.48 -25.80
#